data_AF-A0A0I9VT50-F1
#
_entry.id   AF-A0A0I9VT50-F1
#
_cell.length_a   1.000
_cell.length_b   1.000
_cell.length_c   1.000
_cell.angle_alpha   90.00
_cell.angle_beta   90.00
_cell.angle_gamma   90.00
#
_symmetry.space_group_name_H-M   'P 1'
#
loop_
_entity.id
_entity.type
_entity.pdbx_description
1 polymer ?
#
loop_
_entity_poly.entity_id
_entity_poly.type
_entity_poly.pdbx_seq_one_letter_code
_entity_poly.pdbx_strand_id
1 'polypeptide(L)' 'MEKEGRPGEKNRTSHWFDVPEGYALECLVIGEGEQRRVYVVTTTPPAEYEWIHDRWPLLASAG' A
#
# COMPACT_ATOMS: atom_id res chain seq x y z
N MET A 1 -23.63 0.23 9.16
CA MET A 1 -23.93 1.65 9.42
C MET A 1 -22.62 2.40 9.23
N GLU A 2 -22.35 2.83 7.99
CA GLU A 2 -21.21 3.70 7.71
C GLU A 2 -21.43 5.02 8.45
N LYS A 3 -20.44 5.45 9.23
CA LYS A 3 -20.52 6.75 9.88
C LYS A 3 -20.22 7.80 8.82
N GLU A 4 -21.19 8.67 8.55
CA GLU A 4 -20.99 9.81 7.67
C GLU A 4 -19.82 10.65 8.17
N GLY A 5 -18.79 10.77 7.32
CA GLY A 5 -17.57 11.51 7.61
C GLY A 5 -17.85 12.99 7.87
N ARG A 6 -17.03 13.61 8.73
CA ARG A 6 -17.17 15.02 9.11
C ARG A 6 -16.87 15.95 7.92
N PRO A 7 -17.51 17.13 7.82
CA PRO A 7 -17.23 18.07 6.74
C PRO A 7 -15.77 18.54 6.78
N GLY A 8 -15.00 18.18 5.76
CA GLY A 8 -13.54 18.36 5.68
C GLY A 8 -12.76 17.06 5.50
N GLU A 9 -13.38 15.92 5.81
CA GLU A 9 -12.90 14.62 5.37
C GLU A 9 -13.20 14.52 3.87
N LYS A 10 -12.16 14.58 3.04
CA LYS A 10 -12.29 14.13 1.65
C LYS A 10 -12.78 12.70 1.75
N ASN A 11 -14.04 12.48 1.34
CA ASN A 11 -14.74 11.20 1.33
C ASN A 11 -14.06 10.25 0.32
N ARG A 12 -12.79 9.93 0.56
CA ARG A 12 -11.98 9.06 -0.28
C ARG A 12 -12.37 7.65 0.10
N THR A 13 -13.13 7.02 -0.78
CA THR A 13 -13.42 5.60 -0.70
C THR A 13 -12.10 4.83 -0.49
N SER A 14 -12.08 3.95 0.51
CA SER A 14 -10.95 3.05 0.72
C SER A 14 -11.05 1.89 -0.25
N HIS A 15 -9.93 1.48 -0.81
CA HIS A 15 -9.85 0.39 -1.78
C HIS A 15 -8.90 -0.69 -1.26
N TRP A 16 -9.23 -1.94 -1.55
CA TRP A 16 -8.44 -3.11 -1.21
C TRP A 16 -7.99 -3.78 -2.51
N PHE A 17 -6.83 -4.41 -2.49
CA PHE A 17 -6.34 -5.27 -3.56
C PHE A 17 -5.69 -6.51 -2.93
N ASP A 18 -5.72 -7.62 -3.66
CA ASP A 18 -5.12 -8.87 -3.20
C ASP A 18 -3.65 -8.95 -3.63
N VAL A 19 -2.80 -9.47 -2.75
CA VAL A 19 -1.44 -9.87 -3.12
C VAL A 19 -1.50 -11.28 -3.70
N PRO A 20 -1.04 -11.50 -4.93
CA PRO A 20 -1.05 -12.83 -5.54
C PRO A 20 -0.28 -13.86 -4.70
N GLU A 21 -0.71 -15.11 -4.75
CA GLU A 21 0.01 -16.21 -4.08
C GLU A 21 1.45 -16.30 -4.61
N GLY A 22 2.41 -16.50 -3.69
CA GLY A 22 3.84 -16.52 -4.03
C GLY A 22 4.47 -15.15 -4.26
N TYR A 23 3.76 -14.05 -3.94
CA TYR A 23 4.29 -12.68 -3.98
C TYR A 23 4.25 -12.03 -2.59
N ALA A 24 5.10 -11.02 -2.42
CA ALA A 24 5.17 -10.19 -1.21
C ALA A 24 5.47 -8.73 -1.56
N LEU A 25 5.23 -7.83 -0.61
CA LEU A 25 5.65 -6.44 -0.72
C LEU A 25 7.16 -6.31 -0.57
N GLU A 26 7.81 -5.65 -1.52
CA GLU A 26 9.23 -5.32 -1.39
C GLU A 26 9.42 -4.18 -0.39
N CYS A 27 10.34 -4.39 0.55
CA CYS A 27 10.57 -3.47 1.66
C CYS A 27 12.06 -3.26 1.95
N LEU A 28 12.40 -2.04 2.38
CA LEU A 28 13.71 -1.70 2.93
C LEU A 28 13.64 -1.67 4.46
N VAL A 29 14.52 -2.41 5.12
CA VAL A 29 14.65 -2.41 6.59
C VAL A 29 15.85 -1.56 6.98
N ILE A 30 15.62 -0.58 7.87
CA ILE A 30 16.68 0.32 8.36
C ILE A 30 16.62 0.34 9.90
N GLY A 31 17.78 0.38 10.54
CA GLY A 31 17.94 0.47 11.99
C GLY A 31 18.35 -0.87 12.63
N GLU A 32 18.50 -0.86 13.95
CA GLU A 32 19.00 -2.00 14.73
C GLU A 32 18.12 -2.29 15.94
N GLY A 33 18.12 -3.56 16.38
CA GLY A 33 17.34 -4.01 17.53
C GLY A 33 15.85 -3.68 17.38
N GLU A 34 15.29 -3.02 18.40
CA GLU A 34 13.89 -2.57 18.46
C GLU A 34 13.64 -1.26 17.70
N GLN A 35 14.68 -0.59 17.22
CA GLN A 35 14.56 0.66 16.46
C GLN A 35 14.57 0.41 14.94
N ARG A 36 14.23 -0.81 14.53
CA ARG A 36 14.08 -1.16 13.11
C ARG A 36 12.77 -0.61 12.56
N ARG A 37 12.85 -0.05 11.35
CA ARG A 37 11.72 0.43 10.57
C ARG A 37 11.69 -0.30 9.25
N VAL A 38 10.48 -0.63 8.80
CA VAL A 38 10.21 -1.22 7.49
C VAL A 38 9.59 -0.15 6.61
N TYR A 39 10.20 0.11 5.46
CA TYR A 39 9.70 1.04 4.46
C TYR A 39 9.24 0.24 3.24
N VAL A 40 8.00 0.44 2.82
CA VAL A 40 7.46 -0.18 1.60
C VAL A 40 8.02 0.54 0.38
N VAL A 41 8.63 -0.22 -0.53
CA VAL A 41 9.06 0.30 -1.84
C VAL A 41 7.83 0.49 -2.70
N THR A 42 7.76 1.63 -3.39
CA THR A 42 6.61 1.96 -4.25
C THR A 42 7.04 2.17 -5.70
N THR A 43 6.17 1.81 -6.62
CA THR A 43 6.27 2.02 -8.07
C THR A 43 5.02 2.75 -8.59
N THR A 44 4.97 3.01 -9.90
CA THR A 44 3.77 3.49 -10.60
C THR A 44 2.67 2.41 -10.54
N PRO A 45 1.40 2.78 -10.29
CA PRO A 45 0.30 1.81 -10.29
C PRO A 45 0.12 1.07 -11.61
N PRO A 46 -0.35 -0.19 -11.58
CA PRO A 46 -0.91 -0.85 -12.75
C PRO A 46 -2.08 -0.04 -13.32
N ALA A 47 -2.26 -0.07 -14.64
CA ALA A 47 -3.27 0.71 -15.35
C ALA A 47 -4.69 0.56 -14.77
N GLU A 48 -5.04 -0.65 -14.30
CA GLU A 48 -6.34 -0.93 -13.68
C GLU A 48 -6.57 -0.24 -12.32
N TYR A 49 -5.52 0.27 -11.69
CA TYR A 49 -5.53 0.90 -10.36
C TYR A 49 -5.02 2.34 -10.32
N GLU A 50 -4.58 2.92 -11.46
CA GLU A 50 -4.10 4.31 -11.55
C GLU A 50 -5.11 5.36 -11.04
N TRP A 51 -6.41 5.05 -11.10
CA TRP A 51 -7.47 5.94 -10.64
C TRP A 51 -7.60 6.02 -9.10
N ILE A 52 -6.96 5.10 -8.36
CA ILE A 52 -7.05 5.03 -6.88
C ILE A 52 -6.00 5.95 -6.22
N HIS A 53 -4.74 5.84 -6.66
CA HIS A 53 -3.62 6.58 -6.09
C HIS A 53 -2.45 6.67 -7.08
N ASP A 54 -1.55 7.64 -6.89
CA ASP A 54 -0.33 7.84 -7.71
C ASP A 54 0.83 6.89 -7.38
N ARG A 55 0.72 6.08 -6.31
CA ARG A 55 1.76 5.16 -5.87
C ARG A 55 1.18 3.79 -5.61
N TRP A 56 1.98 2.77 -5.91
CA TRP A 56 1.60 1.38 -5.73
C TRP A 56 2.73 0.61 -5.05
N PRO A 57 2.45 -0.27 -4.09
CA PRO A 57 3.50 -1.07 -3.47
C PRO A 57 4.13 -2.00 -4.51
N LEU A 58 5.46 -2.10 -4.50
CA LEU A 58 6.16 -3.02 -5.39
C LEU A 58 5.96 -4.45 -4.90
N LEU A 59 5.43 -5.31 -5.77
CA LEU A 59 5.28 -6.74 -5.51
C LEU A 59 6.45 -7.50 -6.15
N ALA A 60 7.06 -8.39 -5.37
CA ALA A 60 8.11 -9.28 -5.84
C ALA A 60 7.72 -10.73 -5.52
N SER A 61 8.22 -11.69 -6.31
CA SER A 61 8.04 -13.11 -6.00
C SER A 61 8.74 -13.42 -4.68
N ALA A 62 7.98 -13.95 -3.73
CA ALA A 62 8.51 -14.60 -2.55
C ALA A 62 8.84 -16.03 -2.98
N GLY A 63 10.14 -16.31 -3.17
CA GLY A 63 10.62 -17.62 -3.59
C GLY A 63 10.29 -18.75 -2.62
#